data_AF-Q66B96-F1
#
_entry.id   AF-Q66B96-F1
#
_cell.length_a   1.000
_cell.length_b   1.000
_cell.length_c   1.000
_cell.angle_alpha   90.00
_cell.angle_beta   90.00
_cell.angle_gamma   90.00
#
_symmetry.space_group_name_H-M   'P 1'
#
loop_
_entity.id
_entity.type
_entity.pdbx_description
1 polymer ?
#
loop_
_entity_poly.entity_id
_entity_poly.type
_entity_poly.pdbx_seq_one_letter_code
_entity_poly.pdbx_strand_id
1 'polypeptide(L)'
;MKQSQILPSRVTYINTKGKKNRTVPISEKLFKRIPKNRGALFTPSYDAFKHALKRAAIELPKGQRTHVLRHTFASHFMMGGGNILVLQQILGHSTILMTMRYAHFAPDHLDAAIALNSYDKLVID
;
A
#
# COMPACT_ATOMS: atom_id res chain seq x y z
N MET A 1 -14.10 6.55 6.60
CA MET A 1 -13.67 7.30 5.40
C MET A 1 -14.83 8.13 4.92
N LYS A 2 -14.61 9.39 4.54
CA LYS A 2 -15.64 10.32 4.07
C LYS A 2 -15.49 10.62 2.58
N GLN A 3 -16.58 11.04 1.93
CA GLN A 3 -16.58 11.41 0.50
C GLN A 3 -15.58 12.52 0.16
N SER A 4 -15.34 13.46 1.07
CA SER A 4 -14.34 14.53 0.90
C SER A 4 -12.90 14.03 0.78
N GLN A 5 -12.65 12.77 1.13
CA GLN A 5 -11.35 12.12 1.00
C GLN A 5 -11.13 11.45 -0.35
N ILE A 6 -12.15 11.40 -1.21
CA ILE A 6 -12.10 10.72 -2.50
C ILE A 6 -12.10 11.77 -3.61
N LEU A 7 -11.03 11.76 -4.41
CA LEU A 7 -10.89 12.57 -5.62
C LEU A 7 -10.83 11.62 -6.84
N PRO A 8 -11.04 12.10 -8.07
CA PRO A 8 -10.85 11.29 -9.26
C PRO A 8 -9.48 10.59 -9.22
N SER A 9 -9.51 9.26 -9.27
CA SER A 9 -8.33 8.39 -9.23
C SER A 9 -7.39 8.56 -8.03
N ARG A 10 -7.84 9.14 -6.90
CA ARG A 10 -7.02 9.38 -5.71
C ARG A 10 -7.81 9.25 -4.41
N VAL A 11 -7.15 8.75 -3.36
CA VAL A 11 -7.72 8.66 -2.00
C VAL A 11 -6.79 9.33 -1.00
N THR A 12 -7.31 10.27 -0.23
CA THR A 12 -6.57 11.01 0.80
C THR A 12 -6.86 10.46 2.18
N TYR A 13 -5.85 9.89 2.83
CA TYR A 13 -5.94 9.43 4.22
C TYR A 13 -5.57 10.57 5.17
N ILE A 14 -6.55 11.03 5.96
CA ILE A 14 -6.39 12.09 6.97
C ILE A 14 -6.41 11.51 8.39
N ASN A 15 -6.00 12.31 9.38
CA ASN A 15 -6.09 11.99 10.82
C ASN A 15 -5.48 10.63 11.17
N THR A 16 -4.35 10.30 10.57
CA THR A 16 -3.61 9.09 10.92
C THR A 16 -2.90 9.28 12.26
N LYS A 17 -2.46 8.19 12.90
CA LYS A 17 -1.73 8.23 14.18
C LYS A 17 -0.53 9.21 14.17
N GLY A 18 0.07 9.44 13.00
CA GLY A 18 1.17 10.39 12.82
C GLY A 18 0.76 11.81 12.40
N LYS A 19 -0.53 12.16 12.38
CA LYS A 19 -1.11 13.44 11.91
C LYS A 19 -0.74 13.85 10.47
N LYS A 20 0.05 13.05 9.75
CA LYS A 20 0.39 13.29 8.34
C LYS A 20 -0.74 12.81 7.44
N ASN A 21 -1.18 13.70 6.57
CA ASN A 21 -2.08 13.38 5.47
C ASN A 21 -1.26 12.78 4.32
N ARG A 22 -1.84 11.82 3.61
CA ARG A 22 -1.22 11.28 2.39
C ARG A 22 -2.28 10.93 1.37
N THR A 23 -1.92 11.06 0.10
CA THR A 23 -2.80 10.77 -1.01
C THR A 23 -2.22 9.63 -1.84
N VAL A 24 -3.01 8.57 -2.03
CA VAL A 24 -2.60 7.39 -2.78
C VAL A 24 -3.41 7.34 -4.08
N PRO A 25 -2.76 7.21 -5.25
CA PRO A 25 -3.47 7.03 -6.51
C PRO A 25 -4.19 5.68 -6.53
N ILE A 26 -5.36 5.64 -7.14
CA ILE A 26 -6.15 4.44 -7.36
C ILE A 26 -6.56 4.36 -8.83
N SER A 27 -6.80 3.14 -9.31
CA SER A 27 -7.30 2.95 -10.67
C SER A 27 -8.71 3.51 -10.82
N GLU A 28 -9.05 3.93 -12.03
CA GLU A 28 -10.40 4.41 -12.37
C GLU A 28 -11.46 3.33 -12.10
N LYS A 29 -11.11 2.05 -12.36
CA LYS A 29 -11.97 0.89 -12.05
C LYS A 29 -12.32 0.81 -10.56
N LEU A 30 -11.35 1.05 -9.68
CA LEU A 30 -11.59 1.08 -8.24
C LEU A 30 -12.41 2.32 -7.85
N PHE A 31 -12.06 3.49 -8.38
CA PHE A 31 -12.79 4.73 -8.13
C PHE A 31 -14.29 4.60 -8.46
N LYS A 32 -14.62 3.99 -9.61
CA LYS A 32 -16.02 3.73 -10.02
C LYS A 32 -16.78 2.77 -9.09
N ARG A 33 -16.09 1.90 -8.34
CA ARG A 33 -16.68 0.95 -7.39
C ARG A 33 -16.91 1.55 -6.00
N ILE A 34 -16.28 2.68 -5.67
CA ILE A 34 -16.48 3.33 -4.38
C ILE A 34 -17.88 3.96 -4.36
N PRO A 35 -18.71 3.72 -3.32
CA PRO A 35 -20.04 4.31 -3.23
C PRO A 35 -19.96 5.83 -3.19
N LYS A 36 -20.91 6.50 -3.86
CA LYS A 36 -21.02 7.96 -3.87
C LYS A 36 -22.07 8.40 -2.85
N ASN A 37 -21.63 8.69 -1.63
CA ASN A 37 -22.51 9.07 -0.52
C ASN A 37 -22.11 10.43 0.05
N ARG A 38 -23.05 11.20 0.60
CA ARG A 38 -22.69 12.37 1.42
C ARG A 38 -22.22 11.89 2.80
N GLY A 39 -21.08 12.39 3.29
CA GLY A 39 -20.55 12.02 4.60
C GLY A 39 -19.72 10.72 4.58
N ALA A 40 -20.02 9.79 5.49
CA ALA A 40 -19.28 8.53 5.63
C ALA A 40 -19.60 7.56 4.47
N LEU A 41 -18.57 6.96 3.87
CA LEU A 41 -18.74 6.08 2.70
C LEU A 41 -19.17 4.66 3.06
N PHE A 42 -18.74 4.18 4.22
CA PHE A 42 -18.92 2.80 4.65
C PHE A 42 -19.46 2.78 6.08
N THR A 43 -20.33 1.83 6.36
CA THR A 43 -20.72 1.46 7.72
C THR A 43 -19.58 0.72 8.43
N PRO A 44 -19.56 0.68 9.77
CA PRO A 44 -18.58 -0.12 10.50
C PRO A 44 -18.64 -1.59 10.07
N SER A 45 -17.54 -2.10 9.52
CA SER A 45 -17.48 -3.43 8.91
C SER A 45 -16.43 -4.34 9.54
N TYR A 46 -15.95 -4.01 10.74
CA TYR A 46 -14.91 -4.79 11.42
C TYR A 46 -15.35 -6.22 11.75
N ASP A 47 -16.57 -6.38 12.26
CA ASP A 47 -17.13 -7.70 12.56
C ASP A 47 -17.50 -8.46 11.28
N ALA A 48 -18.04 -7.77 10.27
CA ALA A 48 -18.26 -8.37 8.95
C ALA A 48 -16.95 -8.93 8.37
N PHE A 49 -15.84 -8.20 8.52
CA PHE A 49 -14.52 -8.66 8.11
C PHE A 49 -14.02 -9.84 8.95
N LYS A 50 -14.23 -9.83 10.27
CA LYS A 50 -13.96 -10.99 11.15
C LYS A 50 -14.69 -12.24 10.67
N HIS A 51 -15.97 -12.14 10.34
CA HIS A 51 -16.77 -13.26 9.84
C HIS A 51 -16.32 -13.71 8.45
N ALA A 52 -15.92 -12.78 7.58
CA ALA A 52 -15.35 -13.11 6.27
C ALA A 52 -14.06 -13.94 6.41
N LEU A 53 -13.14 -13.55 7.31
CA LEU A 53 -11.93 -14.33 7.59
C LEU A 53 -12.25 -15.74 8.12
N LYS A 54 -13.24 -15.85 9.02
CA LYS A 54 -13.69 -17.15 9.55
C LYS A 54 -14.25 -18.05 8.44
N ARG A 55 -15.09 -17.51 7.55
CA ARG A 55 -15.65 -18.26 6.41
C ARG A 55 -14.58 -18.68 5.39
N ALA A 56 -13.56 -17.86 5.22
CA ALA A 56 -12.43 -18.15 4.35
C ALA A 56 -11.39 -19.09 4.99
N ALA A 57 -11.61 -19.55 6.24
CA ALA A 57 -10.66 -20.34 7.01
C ALA A 57 -9.24 -19.70 7.11
N ILE A 58 -9.18 -18.37 7.19
CA ILE A 58 -7.93 -17.64 7.35
C ILE A 58 -7.68 -17.35 8.83
N GLU A 59 -6.64 -17.96 9.38
CA GLU A 59 -6.15 -17.67 10.73
C GLU A 59 -5.13 -16.54 10.72
N LEU A 60 -5.24 -15.63 11.68
CA LEU A 60 -4.32 -14.50 11.83
C LEU A 60 -3.79 -14.43 13.26
N PRO A 61 -2.52 -14.04 13.44
CA PRO A 61 -1.99 -13.74 14.77
C PRO A 61 -2.85 -12.68 15.48
N LYS A 62 -2.88 -12.75 16.81
CA LYS A 62 -3.63 -11.80 17.63
C LYS A 62 -3.23 -10.36 17.29
N GLY A 63 -4.23 -9.52 17.01
CA GLY A 63 -4.02 -8.10 16.68
C GLY A 63 -3.70 -7.79 15.22
N GLN A 64 -3.47 -8.79 14.35
CA GLN A 64 -3.12 -8.54 12.95
C GLN A 64 -4.29 -8.18 12.03
N ARG A 65 -5.53 -8.42 12.46
CA ARG A 65 -6.72 -8.21 11.62
C ARG A 65 -6.82 -6.78 11.05
N THR A 66 -6.47 -5.76 11.83
CA THR A 66 -6.52 -4.35 11.40
C THR A 66 -5.45 -3.99 10.37
N HIS A 67 -4.44 -4.83 10.17
CA HIS A 67 -3.27 -4.56 9.35
C HIS A 67 -3.00 -5.61 8.27
N VAL A 68 -3.65 -6.77 8.31
CA VAL A 68 -3.41 -7.87 7.37
C VAL A 68 -3.51 -7.41 5.91
N LEU A 69 -4.57 -6.71 5.51
CA LEU A 69 -4.73 -6.24 4.12
C LEU A 69 -3.66 -5.20 3.73
N ARG A 70 -3.16 -4.42 4.69
CA ARG A 70 -2.05 -3.48 4.48
C ARG A 70 -0.74 -4.23 4.28
N HIS A 71 -0.49 -5.28 5.07
CA HIS A 71 0.67 -6.16 4.90
C HIS A 71 0.61 -6.87 3.55
N THR A 72 -0.55 -7.41 3.16
CA THR A 72 -0.76 -8.02 1.84
C THR A 72 -0.41 -7.04 0.71
N PHE A 73 -0.94 -5.82 0.75
CA PHE A 73 -0.58 -4.80 -0.26
C PHE A 73 0.93 -4.54 -0.30
N ALA A 74 1.56 -4.35 0.85
CA ALA A 74 2.99 -4.02 0.93
C ALA A 74 3.89 -5.16 0.43
N SER A 75 3.61 -6.40 0.82
CA SER A 75 4.33 -7.59 0.35
C SER A 75 4.20 -7.73 -1.17
N HIS A 76 2.98 -7.71 -1.70
CA HIS A 76 2.77 -7.85 -3.15
C HIS A 76 3.35 -6.68 -3.95
N PHE A 77 3.34 -5.47 -3.40
CA PHE A 77 3.98 -4.31 -4.05
C PHE A 77 5.49 -4.52 -4.18
N MET A 78 6.16 -5.01 -3.13
CA MET A 78 7.59 -5.31 -3.19
C MET A 78 7.90 -6.52 -4.08
N MET A 79 7.09 -7.59 -4.01
CA MET A 79 7.21 -8.75 -4.91
C MET A 79 7.11 -8.37 -6.39
N GLY A 80 6.34 -7.32 -6.71
CA GLY A 80 6.22 -6.77 -8.06
C GLY A 80 7.37 -5.84 -8.49
N GLY A 81 8.48 -5.78 -7.73
CA GLY A 81 9.61 -4.87 -8.01
C GLY A 81 9.34 -3.41 -7.63
N GLY A 82 8.36 -3.16 -6.75
CA GLY A 82 8.01 -1.82 -6.32
C GLY A 82 9.15 -1.11 -5.59
N ASN A 83 9.27 0.21 -5.78
CA ASN A 83 10.28 1.02 -5.11
C ASN A 83 9.95 1.19 -3.60
N ILE A 84 10.88 0.80 -2.72
CA ILE A 84 10.66 0.81 -1.27
C ILE A 84 10.42 2.20 -0.67
N LEU A 85 11.00 3.26 -1.27
CA LEU A 85 10.78 4.65 -0.86
C LEU A 85 9.36 5.11 -1.22
N VAL A 86 8.86 4.67 -2.38
CA VAL A 86 7.46 4.89 -2.79
C VAL A 86 6.51 4.16 -1.84
N LEU A 87 6.83 2.91 -1.48
CA LEU A 87 6.04 2.15 -0.50
C LEU A 87 5.99 2.86 0.87
N GLN A 88 7.11 3.42 1.34
CA GLN A 88 7.16 4.19 2.59
C GLN A 88 6.17 5.35 2.57
N GLN A 89 6.12 6.10 1.47
CA GLN A 89 5.20 7.23 1.30
C GLN A 89 3.74 6.76 1.23
N ILE A 90 3.44 5.71 0.45
CA ILE A 90 2.09 5.13 0.34
C ILE A 90 1.57 4.65 1.70
N LEU A 91 2.43 3.99 2.48
CA LEU A 91 2.09 3.49 3.81
C LEU A 91 2.09 4.59 4.89
N GLY A 92 2.69 5.75 4.60
CA GLY A 92 2.84 6.84 5.55
C GLY A 92 3.74 6.47 6.74
N HIS A 93 4.79 5.69 6.50
CA HIS A 93 5.77 5.35 7.53
C HIS A 93 6.68 6.56 7.81
N SER A 94 6.86 6.88 9.09
CA SER A 94 7.70 8.00 9.53
C SER A 94 9.18 7.75 9.26
N THR A 95 9.63 6.50 9.37
CA THR A 95 11.01 6.08 9.12
C THR A 95 11.04 4.95 8.10
N ILE A 96 12.12 4.88 7.32
CA ILE A 96 12.31 3.82 6.34
C ILE A 96 12.40 2.44 7.00
N LEU A 97 12.94 2.36 8.22
CA LEU A 97 13.04 1.12 9.01
C LEU A 97 11.69 0.40 9.17
N MET A 98 10.58 1.13 9.28
CA MET A 98 9.25 0.51 9.35
C MET A 98 8.86 -0.22 8.06
N THR A 99 9.32 0.28 6.91
CA THR A 99 9.09 -0.27 5.57
C THR A 99 10.10 -1.37 5.23
N MET A 100 11.31 -1.32 5.79
CA MET A 100 12.34 -2.35 5.58
C MET A 100 11.88 -3.76 5.97
N ARG A 101 10.84 -3.88 6.81
CA ARG A 101 10.16 -5.15 7.08
C ARG A 101 9.64 -5.87 5.83
N TYR A 102 9.46 -5.18 4.70
CA TYR A 102 9.04 -5.77 3.43
C TYR A 102 10.18 -5.89 2.41
N ALA A 103 11.40 -5.44 2.73
CA ALA A 103 12.50 -5.41 1.76
C ALA A 103 12.85 -6.81 1.23
N HIS A 104 12.73 -7.84 2.07
CA HIS A 104 12.98 -9.24 1.72
C HIS A 104 11.99 -9.82 0.68
N PHE A 105 10.91 -9.09 0.34
CA PHE A 105 10.02 -9.45 -0.76
C PHE A 105 10.47 -8.89 -2.11
N ALA A 106 11.43 -7.97 -2.14
CA ALA A 106 11.94 -7.43 -3.40
C ALA A 106 12.64 -8.53 -4.20
N PRO A 107 12.50 -8.57 -5.53
CA PRO A 107 13.28 -9.47 -6.35
C PRO A 107 14.76 -9.14 -6.25
N ASP A 108 15.63 -10.15 -6.38
CA ASP A 108 17.07 -9.90 -6.51
C ASP A 108 17.36 -9.22 -7.84
N HIS A 109 18.14 -8.13 -7.77
CA HIS A 109 18.45 -7.27 -8.92
C HIS A 109 19.95 -6.96 -8.99
N LEU A 110 20.83 -7.86 -8.54
CA LEU A 110 22.27 -7.62 -8.58
C LEU A 110 22.77 -7.32 -10.01
N ASP A 111 22.22 -8.02 -11.02
CA ASP A 111 22.54 -7.78 -12.43
C ASP A 111 22.15 -6.39 -12.93
N ALA A 112 21.23 -5.71 -12.26
CA ALA A 112 20.87 -4.33 -12.59
C ALA A 112 22.05 -3.36 -12.36
N ALA A 113 23.06 -3.74 -11.57
CA ALA A 113 24.28 -2.95 -11.43
C ALA A 113 24.98 -2.75 -12.77
N ILE A 114 25.03 -3.78 -13.62
CA ILE A 114 25.60 -3.69 -14.97
C ILE A 114 24.69 -2.78 -15.81
N ALA A 115 23.38 -3.02 -15.87
CA ALA A 115 22.47 -2.22 -16.68
C ALA A 115 22.39 -0.73 -16.30
N LEU A 116 22.62 -0.39 -15.03
CA LEU A 116 22.42 0.97 -14.50
C LEU A 116 23.70 1.77 -14.29
N ASN A 117 24.88 1.15 -14.38
CA ASN A 117 26.14 1.86 -14.15
C ASN A 117 26.38 2.97 -15.20
N SER A 118 27.14 3.99 -14.80
CA SER A 118 27.41 5.14 -15.66
C SER A 118 28.53 4.89 -16.67
N TYR A 119 29.43 3.93 -16.41
CA TYR A 119 30.57 3.66 -17.28
C TYR A 119 30.12 3.11 -18.63
N ASP A 120 29.27 2.08 -18.63
CA ASP A 120 28.74 1.46 -19.85
C ASP A 120 27.81 2.40 -20.64
N LYS A 121 27.30 3.48 -20.04
CA LYS A 121 26.52 4.52 -20.73
C LYS A 121 27.38 5.54 -21.46
N LEU A 122 28.65 5.67 -21.08
CA LEU A 122 29.59 6.63 -21.66
C LEU A 122 30.40 5.99 -22.80
N VAL A 123 30.65 4.69 -22.72
CA VAL A 123 31.31 3.92 -23.78
C VAL A 123 30.25 3.53 -24.81
N ILE A 124 29.97 4.45 -25.74
CA ILE A 124 29.23 4.16 -26.97
C ILE A 124 30.28 3.67 -27.97
N ASP A 125 30.29 2.37 -28.27
CA ASP A 125 31.01 1.82 -29.43
C ASP A 125 30.35 2.27 -30.75
#